data_AF-A0A2D6N3A8-F1
#
_entry.id   AF-A0A2D6N3A8-F1
#
_cell.length_a   1.000
_cell.length_b   1.000
_cell.length_c   1.000
_cell.angle_alpha   90.00
_cell.angle_beta   90.00
_cell.angle_gamma   90.00
#
_symmetry.space_group_name_H-M   'P 1'
#
loop_
_entity.id
_entity.type
_entity.pdbx_description
1 polymer ?
#
loop_
_entity_poly.entity_id
_entity_poly.type
_entity_poly.pdbx_seq_one_letter_code
_entity_poly.pdbx_strand_id
1 'polypeptide(L)'
;MMPPESVRSRFRKVMAGELPADRLPVIEWASWWTLTIERWQKEGLPTGLDKYAIKAHFHLDMDYQLWLPPKTPTTPAKEAGGERYW
;
A
#
# COMPACT_ATOMS: atom_id res chain seq x y z
N MET A 1 20.76 11.74 -18.53
CA MET A 1 19.58 11.29 -17.75
C MET A 1 20.05 11.06 -16.33
N MET A 2 19.34 11.57 -15.31
CA MET A 2 19.70 11.28 -13.92
C MET A 2 19.38 9.81 -13.59
N PRO A 3 20.19 9.13 -12.77
CA PRO A 3 19.92 7.76 -12.37
C PRO A 3 18.61 7.67 -11.59
N PRO A 4 17.84 6.57 -11.71
CA PRO A 4 16.62 6.39 -10.95
C PRO A 4 16.93 6.36 -9.46
N GLU A 5 16.11 7.08 -8.67
CA GLU A 5 16.20 7.04 -7.22
C GLU A 5 15.76 5.67 -6.68
N SER A 6 16.23 5.32 -5.49
CA SER A 6 15.68 4.16 -4.79
C SER A 6 14.29 4.46 -4.23
N VAL A 7 13.47 3.41 -4.07
CA VAL A 7 12.16 3.48 -3.39
C VAL A 7 12.26 4.21 -2.05
N ARG A 8 13.28 3.86 -1.25
CA ARG A 8 13.54 4.46 0.06
C ARG A 8 13.82 5.97 -0.04
N SER A 9 14.60 6.39 -1.04
CA SER A 9 14.91 7.81 -1.25
C SER A 9 13.64 8.59 -1.63
N ARG A 10 12.88 8.10 -2.62
CA ARG A 10 11.62 8.72 -3.03
C ARG A 10 10.65 8.88 -1.86
N PHE A 11 10.44 7.81 -1.10
CA PHE A 11 9.54 7.83 0.05
C PHE A 11 9.99 8.85 1.10
N ARG A 12 11.27 8.85 1.50
CA ARG A 12 11.77 9.78 2.53
C ARG A 12 11.65 11.24 2.12
N LYS A 13 11.92 11.57 0.85
CA LYS A 13 11.77 12.93 0.33
C LYS A 13 10.33 13.40 0.37
N VAL A 14 9.39 12.58 -0.12
CA VAL A 14 7.96 12.92 -0.07
C VAL A 14 7.48 13.12 1.37
N MET A 15 7.92 12.28 2.31
CA MET A 15 7.59 12.44 3.74
C MET A 15 8.23 13.69 4.37
N ALA A 16 9.27 14.26 3.77
CA ALA A 16 9.90 15.51 4.17
C ALA A 16 9.35 16.74 3.43
N GLY A 17 8.38 16.58 2.53
CA GLY A 17 7.85 17.66 1.70
C GLY A 17 8.75 18.03 0.50
N GLU A 18 9.70 17.17 0.15
CA GLU A 18 10.61 17.34 -0.97
C GLU A 18 10.14 16.56 -2.19
N LEU A 19 10.51 17.03 -3.39
CA LEU A 19 10.30 16.31 -4.64
C LEU A 19 11.48 15.35 -4.91
N PRO A 20 11.24 14.06 -5.14
CA PRO A 20 12.25 13.19 -5.72
C PRO A 20 12.67 13.69 -7.09
N ALA A 21 13.93 13.45 -7.45
CA ALA A 21 14.55 14.01 -8.62
C ALA A 21 14.15 13.31 -9.93
N ASP A 22 13.50 12.15 -9.83
CA ASP A 22 13.03 11.37 -10.96
C ASP A 22 11.48 11.31 -11.05
N ARG A 23 10.79 10.81 -10.02
CA ARG A 23 9.33 10.71 -9.95
C ARG A 23 8.82 10.53 -8.51
N LEU A 24 7.54 10.80 -8.29
CA LEU A 24 6.87 10.42 -7.03
C LEU A 24 6.83 8.88 -6.87
N PRO A 25 6.82 8.36 -5.62
CA PRO A 25 6.61 6.95 -5.37
C PRO A 25 5.20 6.54 -5.81
N VAL A 26 5.09 5.39 -6.47
CA VAL A 26 3.81 4.83 -6.96
C VAL A 26 3.64 3.46 -6.33
N ILE A 27 2.56 3.26 -5.57
CA ILE A 27 2.31 2.02 -4.83
C ILE A 27 0.90 1.50 -5.14
N GLU A 28 0.74 0.18 -5.05
CA GLU A 28 -0.58 -0.44 -4.94
C GLU A 28 -0.88 -0.65 -3.44
N TRP A 29 -1.69 0.24 -2.88
CA TRP A 29 -1.96 0.30 -1.43
C TRP A 29 -3.09 -0.64 -0.99
N ALA A 30 -3.98 -1.03 -1.89
CA ALA A 30 -5.21 -1.77 -1.60
C ALA A 30 -5.20 -3.16 -2.25
N SER A 31 -4.11 -3.92 -2.08
CA SER A 31 -3.98 -5.27 -2.65
C SER A 31 -5.05 -6.29 -2.18
N TRP A 32 -5.82 -5.97 -1.14
CA TRP A 32 -6.97 -6.75 -0.69
C TRP A 32 -8.25 -6.50 -1.51
N TRP A 33 -8.28 -5.45 -2.34
CA TRP A 33 -9.43 -5.10 -3.17
C TRP A 33 -9.39 -5.86 -4.49
N THR A 34 -10.10 -6.98 -4.55
CA THR A 34 -9.96 -7.94 -5.67
C THR A 34 -10.46 -7.38 -7.00
N LEU A 35 -11.44 -6.47 -7.03
CA LEU A 35 -12.03 -5.96 -8.28
C LEU A 35 -11.00 -5.32 -9.22
N THR A 36 -9.99 -4.62 -8.68
CA THR A 36 -8.92 -4.04 -9.48
C THR A 36 -8.03 -5.12 -10.07
N ILE A 37 -7.66 -6.12 -9.27
CA ILE A 37 -6.80 -7.22 -9.67
C ILE A 37 -7.50 -8.10 -10.72
N GLU A 38 -8.77 -8.42 -10.52
CA GLU A 38 -9.60 -9.16 -11.47
C GLU A 38 -9.74 -8.43 -12.81
N ARG A 39 -9.88 -7.11 -12.79
CA ARG A 39 -9.89 -6.29 -14.01
C ARG A 39 -8.52 -6.36 -14.72
N TRP A 40 -7.42 -6.16 -14.01
CA TRP A 40 -6.09 -6.26 -14.59
C TRP A 40 -5.80 -7.63 -15.20
N GLN A 41 -6.27 -8.71 -14.57
CA GLN A 41 -6.13 -10.06 -15.10
C GLN A 41 -6.86 -10.23 -16.45
N LYS A 42 -8.05 -9.63 -16.59
CA LYS A 42 -8.77 -9.59 -17.88
C LYS A 42 -8.04 -8.76 -18.94
N GLU A 43 -7.22 -7.80 -18.52
CA GLU A 43 -6.41 -6.92 -19.37
C GLU A 43 -5.00 -7.48 -19.66
N GLY A 44 -4.64 -8.66 -19.14
CA GLY A 44 -3.40 -9.36 -19.45
C GLY A 44 -2.41 -9.49 -18.29
N LEU A 45 -2.75 -9.06 -17.08
CA LEU A 45 -1.94 -9.38 -15.89
C LEU A 45 -1.93 -10.90 -15.65
N PRO A 46 -0.77 -11.56 -15.46
CA PRO A 46 -0.73 -12.97 -15.16
C PRO A 46 -1.54 -13.32 -13.90
N THR A 47 -2.26 -14.45 -13.96
CA THR A 47 -3.03 -14.95 -12.81
C THR A 47 -2.11 -15.57 -11.76
N GLY A 48 -2.57 -15.62 -10.51
CA GLY A 48 -1.83 -16.24 -9.40
C GLY A 48 -0.66 -15.43 -8.84
N LEU A 49 -0.42 -14.20 -9.34
CA LEU A 49 0.55 -13.29 -8.75
C LEU A 49 0.08 -12.84 -7.36
N ASP A 50 0.97 -12.89 -6.38
CA ASP A 50 0.74 -12.26 -5.09
C ASP A 50 0.89 -10.72 -5.19
N LYS A 51 0.54 -10.01 -4.11
CA LYS A 51 0.61 -8.55 -4.05
C LYS A 51 2.00 -7.96 -4.35
N TYR A 52 3.08 -8.69 -4.07
CA TYR A 52 4.44 -8.20 -4.32
C TYR A 52 4.85 -8.45 -5.77
N ALA A 53 4.46 -9.59 -6.32
CA ALA A 53 4.67 -9.92 -7.72
C ALA A 53 3.89 -9.00 -8.66
N ILE A 54 2.68 -8.58 -8.27
CA ILE A 54 1.91 -7.55 -9.01
C ILE A 54 2.67 -6.22 -9.03
N LYS A 55 3.20 -5.76 -7.87
CA LYS A 55 4.00 -4.53 -7.80
C LYS A 55 5.25 -4.60 -8.67
N ALA A 56 5.93 -5.74 -8.67
CA ALA A 56 7.09 -5.97 -9.53
C ALA A 56 6.72 -5.96 -11.01
N HIS A 57 5.61 -6.59 -11.39
CA HIS A 57 5.11 -6.63 -12.78
C HIS A 57 4.87 -5.23 -13.36
N PHE A 58 4.30 -4.32 -12.55
CA PHE A 58 4.02 -2.94 -12.97
C PHE A 58 5.16 -1.95 -12.67
N HIS A 59 6.32 -2.42 -12.20
CA HIS A 59 7.44 -1.56 -11.77
C HIS A 59 7.07 -0.50 -10.71
N LEU A 60 6.14 -0.86 -9.83
CA LEU A 60 5.73 -0.02 -8.70
C LEU A 60 6.80 -0.01 -7.61
N ASP A 61 6.78 1.02 -6.78
CA ASP A 61 7.61 1.07 -5.58
C ASP A 61 7.14 0.01 -4.58
N MET A 62 8.07 -0.78 -4.06
CA MET A 62 7.76 -1.88 -3.15
C MET A 62 7.45 -1.36 -1.75
N ASP A 63 6.23 -1.58 -1.28
CA ASP A 63 5.82 -1.44 0.12
C ASP A 63 5.37 -2.78 0.70
N TYR A 64 5.75 -2.99 1.97
CA TYR A 64 5.34 -4.14 2.76
C TYR A 64 4.18 -3.75 3.65
N GLN A 65 3.03 -4.36 3.39
CA GLN A 65 1.80 -4.11 4.12
C GLN A 65 1.64 -5.11 5.25
N LEU A 66 1.55 -4.59 6.47
CA LEU A 66 1.28 -5.34 7.70
C LEU A 66 -0.04 -4.88 8.30
N TRP A 67 -0.88 -5.84 8.67
CA TRP A 67 -2.05 -5.56 9.50
C TRP A 67 -1.70 -5.83 10.95
N LEU A 68 -1.70 -4.78 11.78
CA LEU A 68 -1.54 -4.90 13.22
C LEU A 68 -2.92 -4.84 13.87
N PRO A 69 -3.37 -5.91 14.56
CA PRO A 69 -4.66 -5.86 15.22
C PRO A 69 -4.65 -4.75 16.29
N PRO A 70 -5.64 -3.85 16.28
CA PRO A 70 -5.68 -2.72 17.23
C PRO A 70 -6.07 -3.16 18.65
N LYS A 71 -6.40 -4.44 18.84
CA LYS A 71 -6.86 -5.01 20.10
C LYS A 71 -6.14 -6.33 20.39
N THR A 72 -5.89 -6.54 21.67
CA THR A 72 -5.47 -7.81 22.27
C THR A 72 -6.67 -8.47 22.96
N PRO A 73 -6.57 -9.76 23.35
CA PRO A 73 -7.58 -10.39 24.19
C PRO A 73 -7.82 -9.68 25.54
N THR A 74 -6.86 -8.88 25.99
CA THR A 74 -6.92 -8.10 27.25
C THR A 74 -7.35 -6.64 27.06
N THR A 75 -7.59 -6.19 25.82
CA THR A 75 -8.01 -4.82 25.57
C THR A 75 -9.40 -4.58 26.17
N PRO A 76 -9.59 -3.55 27.02
CA PRO A 76 -10.89 -3.30 27.63
C PRO A 76 -11.99 -3.16 26.58
N ALA A 77 -13.13 -3.83 26.81
CA ALA A 77 -14.33 -3.57 26.03
C ALA A 77 -14.82 -2.15 26.32
N LYS A 78 -15.33 -1.46 25.30
CA LYS A 78 -16.06 -0.21 25.54
C LYS A 78 -17.27 -0.57 26.41
N GLU A 79 -17.44 0.10 27.55
CA GLU A 79 -18.66 -0.03 28.33
C GLU A 79 -19.86 0.38 27.48
N ALA A 80 -20.94 -0.40 27.54
CA ALA A 80 -22.16 -0.15 26.80
C ALA A 80 -22.87 1.11 27.35
N GLY A 81 -22.41 2.31 26.97
CA GLY A 81 -23.00 3.55 27.50
C GLY A 81 -22.56 4.89 26.88
N GLY A 82 -21.59 4.91 25.96
CA GLY A 82 -21.20 6.16 25.31
C GLY A 82 -22.13 6.51 24.14
N GLU A 83 -22.83 7.65 24.24
CA GLU A 83 -23.70 8.23 23.20
C GLU A 83 -23.06 8.12 21.81
N ARG A 84 -23.87 7.69 20.83
CA ARG A 84 -23.46 7.70 19.42
C ARG A 84 -23.59 9.14 18.93
N TYR A 85 -22.47 9.85 18.82
CA TYR A 85 -22.40 10.93 17.84
C TYR A 85 -22.21 10.25 16.50
N TRP A 86 -23.33 10.01 15.79
CA TRP A 86 -23.59 9.89 14.33
C TRP A 86 -24.95 9.19 14.16
#